data_AF-A0AAT9FR16-F1
#
_entry.id   AF-A0AAT9FR16-F1
#
_cell.length_a   1.000
_cell.length_b   1.000
_cell.length_c   1.000
_cell.angle_alpha   90.00
_cell.angle_beta   90.00
_cell.angle_gamma   90.00
#
_symmetry.space_group_name_H-M   'P 1'
#
loop_
_entity.id
_entity.type
_entity.pdbx_description
1 polymer ?
#
loop_
_entity_poly.entity_id
_entity_poly.type
_entity_poly.pdbx_seq_one_letter_code
_entity_poly.pdbx_strand_id
1 'polypeptide(L)' 'MRGIEIQKNEPVDRALKRLKSLLDGEGILEEMRRRRAFETVTQRKQRKERTAAKRHGIRWRFQRDKAEDTEA' A
#
# COMPACT_ATOMS: atom_id res chain seq x y z
N MET A 1 16.87 -8.80 -9.66
CA MET A 1 16.39 -7.44 -9.96
C MET A 1 14.88 -7.53 -10.04
N ARG A 2 14.13 -6.80 -9.19
CA ARG A 2 12.66 -6.79 -9.26
C ARG A 2 12.27 -5.92 -10.46
N GLY A 3 11.74 -6.55 -11.48
CA GLY A 3 11.35 -5.91 -12.74
C GLY A 3 10.08 -6.54 -13.25
N ILE A 4 9.43 -5.87 -14.20
CA ILE A 4 8.24 -6.39 -14.87
C ILE A 4 8.63 -6.75 -16.29
N GLU A 5 8.20 -7.93 -16.72
CA GLU A 5 8.25 -8.30 -18.13
C GLU A 5 7.14 -7.57 -18.89
N ILE A 6 7.55 -6.85 -19.94
CA ILE A 6 6.67 -6.09 -20.81
C ILE A 6 6.22 -7.03 -21.93
N GLN A 7 4.90 -7.15 -22.13
CA GLN A 7 4.37 -7.92 -23.25
C GLN A 7 4.44 -7.10 -24.55
N LYS A 8 4.62 -7.77 -25.70
CA LYS A 8 4.85 -7.12 -27.01
C LYS A 8 3.79 -6.09 -27.43
N ASN A 9 2.56 -6.18 -26.92
CA ASN A 9 1.45 -5.27 -27.25
C ASN A 9 0.98 -4.42 -26.05
N GLU A 10 1.79 -4.29 -25.00
CA GLU A 10 1.43 -3.44 -23.87
C GLU A 10 1.98 -2.01 -24.07
N PRO A 11 1.14 -0.96 -23.93
CA PRO A 11 1.64 0.40 -23.94
C PRO A 11 2.56 0.63 -22.72
N VAL A 12 3.67 1.33 -22.94
CA VAL A 12 4.72 1.57 -21.94
C VAL A 12 4.15 2.12 -20.63
N ASP A 13 3.17 3.03 -20.69
CA ASP A 13 2.52 3.60 -19.52
C ASP A 13 1.82 2.56 -18.63
N ARG A 14 1.26 1.51 -19.23
CA ARG A 14 0.60 0.44 -18.49
C ARG A 14 1.63 -0.43 -17.77
N ALA A 15 2.75 -0.73 -18.41
CA ALA A 15 3.86 -1.44 -17.78
C ALA A 15 4.44 -0.65 -16.60
N LEU A 16 4.62 0.66 -16.75
CA LEU A 16 5.08 1.55 -15.68
C LEU A 16 4.08 1.61 -14.51
N LYS A 17 2.77 1.66 -14.80
CA LYS A 17 1.73 1.60 -13.75
C LYS A 17 1.77 0.28 -12.99
N ARG A 18 1.94 -0.86 -13.68
CA ARG A 18 2.09 -2.17 -13.02
C ARG A 18 3.32 -2.19 -12.12
N LEU A 19 4.45 -1.64 -12.59
CA LEU A 19 5.69 -1.60 -11.84
C LEU A 19 5.53 -0.77 -10.57
N LYS A 20 4.89 0.39 -10.70
CA LYS A 20 4.56 1.23 -9.55
C LYS A 20 3.65 0.51 -8.56
N SER A 21 2.57 -0.14 -9.02
CA SER A 21 1.65 -0.89 -8.15
C SER A 21 2.33 -2.04 -7.42
N LEU A 22 3.25 -2.75 -8.07
CA LEU A 22 4.05 -3.81 -7.45
C LEU A 22 4.94 -3.25 -6.33
N LEU A 23 5.65 -2.15 -6.61
CA LEU A 23 6.54 -1.49 -5.64
C LEU A 23 5.79 -0.86 -4.47
N ASP A 24 4.60 -0.30 -4.72
CA ASP A 24 3.71 0.24 -3.70
C ASP A 24 3.11 -0.88 -2.83
N GLY A 25 2.71 -2.01 -3.43
CA GLY A 25 2.17 -3.17 -2.72
C GLY A 25 3.18 -3.86 -1.81
N GLU A 26 4.43 -3.97 -2.26
CA GLU A 26 5.54 -4.47 -1.44
C GLU A 26 6.03 -3.47 -0.38
N GLY A 27 5.59 -2.21 -0.46
CA GLY A 27 5.97 -1.16 0.49
C GLY A 27 7.39 -0.62 0.30
N ILE A 28 8.07 -0.94 -0.81
CA ILE A 28 9.45 -0.50 -1.08
C ILE A 28 9.53 1.03 -1.15
N LEU A 29 8.59 1.67 -1.87
CA LEU A 29 8.57 3.12 -2.00
C LEU A 29 8.30 3.83 -0.66
N GLU A 30 7.49 3.22 0.21
CA GLU A 30 7.25 3.72 1.56
C GLU A 30 8.52 3.61 2.41
N GLU A 31 9.22 2.47 2.33
CA GLU A 31 10.45 2.21 3.06
C GLU A 31 11.59 3.15 2.62
N MET A 32 11.74 3.41 1.32
CA MET A 32 12.71 4.38 0.81
C MET A 32 12.43 5.80 1.31
N ARG A 33 11.15 6.22 1.31
CA ARG A 33 10.77 7.53 1.88
C ARG A 33 11.08 7.59 3.37
N ARG A 34 10.83 6.50 4.11
CA ARG A 34 11.10 6.40 5.55
C ARG A 34 12.59 6.50 5.88
N ARG A 35 13.46 5.90 5.06
CA ARG A 35 14.92 5.88 5.26
C ARG A 35 15.63 7.17 4.81
N ARG A 36 14.91 8.11 4.18
CA ARG A 36 15.50 9.39 3.72
C ARG A 36 16.02 10.25 4.87
N ALA A 37 15.42 10.12 6.06
CA ALA A 37 15.85 10.83 7.26
C ALA A 37 15.87 9.87 8.46
N PHE A 38 16.65 10.22 9.48
CA PHE A 38 16.63 9.49 10.75
C PHE A 38 15.26 9.61 11.42
N GLU A 39 14.74 8.48 11.90
CA GLU A 39 13.47 8.39 12.63
C GLU A 39 13.80 7.99 14.08
N THR A 40 13.43 8.84 15.04
CA THR A 40 13.59 8.54 16.47
C THR A 40 12.69 7.38 16.91
N VAL A 41 12.99 6.76 18.06
CA VAL A 41 12.22 5.62 18.59
C VAL A 41 10.74 6.00 18.85
N THR A 42 10.49 7.21 19.35
CA THR A 42 9.15 7.75 19.58
C THR A 42 8.39 7.95 18.27
N GLN A 43 9.03 8.56 17.26
CA GLN A 43 8.43 8.72 15.93
C GLN A 43 8.09 7.36 15.30
N ARG A 44 8.99 6.37 15.43
CA ARG A 44 8.77 5.01 14.95
C ARG A 44 7.55 4.36 15.60
N LYS A 45 7.35 4.55 16.91
CA LYS A 45 6.18 4.02 17.64
C LYS A 45 4.88 4.67 17.15
N GLN A 46 4.85 6.00 17.10
CA GLN A 46 3.68 6.76 16.62
C GLN A 46 3.32 6.43 15.17
N ARG A 47 4.31 6.18 14.31
CA ARG A 47 4.07 5.76 12.92
C ARG A 47 3.42 4.39 12.85
N LYS A 48 3.91 3.42 13.63
CA LYS A 48 3.36 2.06 13.66
C LYS A 48 1.88 2.08 14.07
N GLU A 49 1.55 2.82 15.12
CA GLU A 49 0.17 2.98 15.60
C GLU A 49 -0.72 3.60 14.52
N ARG A 50 -0.29 4.73 13.91
CA ARG A 50 -1.03 5.38 12.81
C ARG A 50 -1.24 4.46 11.61
N THR A 51 -0.22 3.71 11.23
CA THR A 51 -0.28 2.80 10.07
C THR A 51 -1.20 1.61 10.34
N ALA A 52 -1.16 1.05 11.55
CA ALA A 52 -2.04 -0.03 11.96
C ALA A 52 -3.50 0.40 11.96
N ALA A 53 -3.81 1.56 12.56
CA ALA A 53 -5.17 2.12 12.57
C ALA A 53 -5.69 2.38 11.14
N LYS A 54 -4.86 2.97 10.28
CA LYS A 54 -5.21 3.22 8.87
C LYS A 54 -5.47 1.92 8.10
N ARG A 55 -4.61 0.91 8.24
CA ARG A 55 -4.77 -0.40 7.59
C ARG A 55 -6.02 -1.12 8.06
N HIS A 56 -6.30 -1.08 9.35
CA HIS A 56 -7.52 -1.63 9.93
C HIS A 56 -8.77 -0.95 9.34
N GLY A 57 -8.78 0.39 9.33
CA GLY A 57 -9.88 1.16 8.77
C GLY A 57 -10.12 0.94 7.28
N ILE A 58 -9.07 0.69 6.48
CA ILE A 58 -9.22 0.34 5.05
C ILE A 58 -9.76 -1.09 4.88
N ARG A 59 -9.25 -2.06 5.66
CA ARG A 59 -9.62 -3.47 5.55
C ARG A 59 -11.12 -3.69 5.78
N TRP A 60 -11.66 -3.06 6.82
CA TRP A 60 -13.04 -3.26 7.26
C TRP A 60 -14.02 -2.22 6.72
N ARG A 61 -13.55 -1.27 5.89
CA ARG A 61 -14.34 -0.12 5.41
C ARG A 61 -15.68 -0.53 4.80
N PHE A 62 -15.68 -1.57 3.97
CA PHE A 62 -16.83 -2.01 3.19
C PHE A 62 -17.52 -3.25 3.80
N GLN A 63 -17.05 -3.73 4.95
CA GLN A 63 -17.58 -4.92 5.61
C GLN A 63 -18.70 -4.60 6.60
N ARG A 64 -18.77 -3.34 7.08
CA ARG A 64 -19.87 -2.87 7.93
C ARG A 64 -21.18 -2.79 7.18
N ASP A 65 -21.16 -2.31 5.94
CA ASP A 65 -22.38 -2.07 5.15
C ASP A 65 -23.10 -3.37 4.74
N LYS A 66 -22.35 -4.46 4.48
CA LYS A 66 -22.93 -5.76 4.11
C LYS A 66 -23.67 -6.48 5.25
N ALA A 67 -23.33 -6.19 6.50
CA ALA A 67 -23.98 -6.85 7.63
C ALA A 67 -25.41 -6.32 7.83
N GLU A 68 -25.67 -5.06 7.47
CA GLU A 68 -26.99 -4.43 7.60
C GLU A 68 -27.95 -4.88 6.48
N ASP A 69 -27.45 -5.19 5.28
CA ASP A 69 -28.27 -5.60 4.13
C ASP A 69 -28.71 -7.08 4.14
N THR A 70 -28.12 -7.93 4.99
CA THR A 70 -28.43 -9.38 5.03
C THR A 70 -29.53 -9.71 6.06
N GLU A 71 -29.94 -8.75 6.88
CA GLU A 71 -30.98 -8.89 7.91
C GLU A 71 -32.33 -8.24 7.54
N ALA A 72 -32.49 -7.77 6.29
CA ALA A 72 -33.71 -7.16 5.75
C ALA A 72 -34.50 -8.10 4.81
#